data_AF-A0A431HJV9-F1
#
_entry.id   AF-A0A431HJV9-F1
#
_cell.length_a   1.000
_cell.length_b   1.000
_cell.length_c   1.000
_cell.angle_alpha   90.00
_cell.angle_beta   90.00
_cell.angle_gamma   90.00
#
_symmetry.space_group_name_H-M   'P 1'
#
loop_
_entity.id
_entity.type
_entity.pdbx_description
1 polymer ?
#
loop_
_entity_poly.entity_id
_entity_poly.type
_entity_poly.pdbx_seq_one_letter_code
_entity_poly.pdbx_strand_id
1 'polypeptide(L)'
;MGMNEPFRKFSGRMAAIVGSANAFLLALSVVVVWIITGPIFDFSNTWQLFINTGTTIVTFLMVFIIQNTQNRDTKSIRLQLDELISTAKGASDLYLDLDEMSDDELERLRQQFKQAHERVERHHKARKQQQQKS
;
A
#
# COMPACT_ATOMS: atom_id res chain seq x y z
N MET A 1 18.83 -12.48 14.58
CA MET A 1 17.36 -12.62 14.45
C MET A 1 16.72 -11.44 15.17
N GLY A 2 16.33 -10.40 14.41
CA GLY A 2 15.85 -9.14 14.99
C GLY A 2 14.45 -9.27 15.58
N MET A 3 14.16 -8.47 16.62
CA MET A 3 12.89 -8.39 17.37
C MET A 3 11.62 -8.15 16.53
N ASN A 4 11.75 -8.01 15.21
CA ASN A 4 10.65 -7.75 14.29
C ASN A 4 9.93 -9.03 13.86
N GLU A 5 10.58 -10.20 13.94
CA GLU A 5 9.99 -11.45 13.47
C GLU A 5 8.85 -12.00 14.36
N PRO A 6 8.95 -11.97 15.70
CA PRO A 6 7.86 -12.39 16.59
C PRO A 6 6.64 -11.47 16.45
N PHE A 7 6.87 -10.15 16.49
CA PHE A 7 5.82 -9.14 16.29
C PHE A 7 5.15 -9.31 14.92
N ARG A 8 5.92 -9.52 13.85
CA ARG A 8 5.40 -9.77 12.50
C ARG A 8 4.48 -10.99 12.43
N LYS A 9 4.88 -12.12 13.02
CA LYS A 9 4.04 -13.33 13.06
C LYS A 9 2.78 -13.12 13.89
N PHE A 10 2.90 -12.41 15.01
CA PHE A 10 1.77 -12.04 15.86
C PHE A 10 0.77 -11.14 15.12
N SER A 11 1.23 -10.02 14.56
CA SER A 11 0.38 -9.08 13.82
C SER A 11 -0.32 -9.73 12.63
N GLY A 12 0.37 -10.61 11.88
CA GLY A 12 -0.25 -11.37 10.79
C GLY A 12 -1.36 -12.32 11.26
N ARG A 13 -1.14 -13.03 12.38
CA ARG A 13 -2.18 -13.89 12.98
C ARG A 13 -3.34 -13.08 13.52
N MET A 14 -3.07 -11.97 14.21
CA MET A 14 -4.10 -11.08 14.74
C MET A 14 -4.94 -10.46 13.62
N ALA A 15 -4.32 -10.02 12.52
CA ALA A 15 -5.05 -9.51 11.37
C ALA A 15 -5.98 -10.56 10.76
N ALA A 16 -5.51 -11.82 10.62
CA ALA A 16 -6.33 -12.91 10.11
C ALA A 16 -7.50 -13.27 11.05
N ILE A 17 -7.26 -13.26 12.36
CA ILE A 17 -8.30 -13.54 13.37
C ILE A 17 -9.34 -12.43 13.36
N VAL A 18 -8.92 -11.17 13.50
CA VAL A 18 -9.81 -10.01 13.62
C VAL A 18 -10.56 -9.73 12.31
N GLY A 19 -9.99 -10.05 11.15
CA GLY A 19 -10.64 -9.93 9.84
C GLY A 19 -11.63 -11.06 9.49
N SER A 20 -11.77 -12.08 10.35
CA SER A 20 -12.65 -13.23 10.07
C SER A 20 -14.13 -12.94 10.41
N ALA A 21 -15.05 -13.59 9.69
CA ALA A 21 -16.49 -13.50 9.97
C ALA A 21 -16.85 -13.93 11.41
N ASN A 22 -16.13 -14.92 11.96
CA ASN A 22 -16.33 -15.38 13.33
C ASN A 22 -15.94 -14.30 14.36
N ALA A 23 -14.87 -13.52 14.11
CA ALA A 23 -14.50 -12.42 14.98
C ALA A 23 -15.52 -11.27 14.94
N PHE A 24 -16.11 -11.00 13.78
CA PHE A 24 -17.22 -10.04 13.66
C PHE A 24 -18.44 -10.49 14.48
N LEU A 25 -18.84 -11.75 14.36
CA LEU A 25 -19.94 -12.31 15.16
C LEU A 25 -19.65 -12.25 16.67
N LEU A 26 -18.42 -12.56 17.07
CA LEU A 26 -18.00 -12.43 18.48
C LEU A 26 -18.08 -10.97 18.95
N ALA A 27 -17.53 -10.02 18.19
CA ALA A 27 -17.60 -8.60 18.53
C ALA A 27 -19.06 -8.11 18.64
N LEU A 28 -19.92 -8.52 17.71
CA LEU A 28 -21.34 -8.21 17.75
C LEU A 28 -22.01 -8.80 18.99
N SER A 29 -21.69 -10.04 19.36
CA SER A 29 -22.23 -10.66 20.57
C SER A 29 -21.82 -9.92 21.84
N VAL A 30 -20.58 -9.42 21.91
CA VAL A 30 -20.09 -8.59 23.02
C VAL A 30 -20.90 -7.30 23.13
N VAL A 31 -21.18 -6.63 22.00
CA VAL A 31 -22.03 -5.42 21.98
C VAL A 31 -23.46 -5.73 22.44
N VAL A 32 -24.05 -6.82 21.98
CA VAL A 32 -25.40 -7.24 22.40
C VAL A 32 -25.44 -7.54 23.90
N VAL A 33 -24.48 -8.30 24.42
CA VAL A 33 -24.38 -8.58 25.86
C VAL A 33 -24.24 -7.27 26.64
N TRP A 34 -23.38 -6.35 26.20
CA TRP A 34 -23.21 -5.05 26.85
C TRP A 34 -24.52 -4.24 26.92
N ILE A 35 -25.31 -4.21 25.83
CA ILE A 35 -26.63 -3.56 25.81
C ILE A 35 -27.59 -4.21 26.81
N ILE A 36 -27.66 -5.54 26.85
CA ILE A 36 -28.56 -6.29 27.74
C ILE A 36 -28.20 -6.07 29.21
N THR A 37 -26.91 -5.96 29.53
CA THR A 37 -26.45 -5.67 30.89
C THR A 37 -26.58 -4.20 31.27
N GLY A 38 -26.76 -3.28 30.30
CA GLY A 38 -26.89 -1.84 30.55
C GLY A 38 -27.99 -1.43 31.54
N PRO A 39 -29.24 -1.96 31.42
CA PRO A 39 -30.32 -1.70 32.37
C PRO A 39 -30.02 -2.12 33.82
N ILE A 40 -29.18 -3.14 34.03
CA ILE A 40 -28.78 -3.60 35.38
C ILE A 40 -27.91 -2.54 36.07
N PHE A 41 -27.15 -1.77 35.28
CA PHE A 41 -26.24 -0.73 35.76
C PHE A 41 -26.77 0.70 35.49
N ASP A 42 -28.08 0.83 35.22
CA ASP A 42 -28.75 2.10 34.91
C ASP A 42 -28.06 2.92 33.79
N PHE A 43 -27.35 2.24 32.88
CA PHE A 43 -26.48 2.88 31.88
C PHE A 43 -25.53 3.93 32.49
N SER A 44 -24.99 3.64 33.68
CA SER A 44 -24.13 4.58 34.42
C SER A 44 -22.91 5.07 33.63
N ASN A 45 -22.37 6.21 34.03
CA ASN A 45 -21.16 6.78 33.43
C ASN A 45 -19.97 5.80 33.47
N THR A 46 -19.80 5.06 34.56
CA THR A 46 -18.74 4.04 34.68
C THR A 46 -18.97 2.86 33.74
N TRP A 47 -20.22 2.44 33.57
CA TRP A 47 -20.59 1.38 32.64
C TRP A 47 -20.29 1.73 31.18
N GLN A 48 -20.64 2.95 30.77
CA GLN A 48 -20.32 3.47 29.43
C GLN A 48 -18.81 3.70 29.24
N LEU A 49 -18.11 4.12 30.29
CA LEU A 49 -16.65 4.31 30.25
C LEU A 49 -15.93 3.01 29.91
N PHE A 50 -16.33 1.87 30.49
CA PHE A 50 -15.68 0.59 30.20
C PHE A 50 -15.68 0.22 28.72
N ILE A 51 -16.81 0.34 28.02
CA ILE A 51 -16.88 -0.01 26.60
C ILE A 51 -16.13 1.00 25.73
N ASN A 52 -16.23 2.29 26.06
CA ASN A 52 -15.57 3.35 25.30
C ASN A 52 -14.04 3.26 25.45
N THR A 53 -13.54 3.10 26.68
CA THR A 53 -12.11 2.92 26.95
C THR A 53 -11.58 1.64 26.32
N GLY A 54 -12.31 0.52 26.47
CA GLY A 54 -11.93 -0.76 25.87
C GLY A 54 -11.83 -0.68 24.34
N THR A 55 -12.86 -0.14 23.69
CA THR A 55 -12.89 0.00 22.23
C THR A 55 -11.78 0.93 21.73
N THR A 56 -11.48 2.00 22.47
CA THR A 56 -10.39 2.92 22.12
C THR A 56 -9.02 2.21 22.15
N ILE A 57 -8.74 1.44 23.20
CA ILE A 57 -7.49 0.66 23.30
C ILE A 57 -7.39 -0.34 22.16
N VAL A 58 -8.46 -1.10 21.90
CA VAL A 58 -8.50 -2.08 20.80
C VAL A 58 -8.27 -1.40 19.46
N THR A 59 -8.93 -0.27 19.21
CA THR A 59 -8.77 0.51 17.97
C THR A 59 -7.34 1.01 17.81
N PHE A 60 -6.74 1.54 18.87
CA PHE A 60 -5.34 2.00 18.85
C PHE A 60 -4.38 0.86 18.49
N LEU A 61 -4.54 -0.31 19.11
CA LEU A 61 -3.76 -1.50 18.76
C LEU A 61 -4.02 -1.97 17.32
N MET A 62 -5.26 -1.89 16.86
CA MET A 62 -5.67 -2.29 15.52
C MET A 62 -4.99 -1.42 14.45
N VAL A 63 -4.80 -0.12 14.69
CA VAL A 63 -4.04 0.76 13.78
C VAL A 63 -2.63 0.21 13.54
N PHE A 64 -1.90 -0.20 14.58
CA PHE A 64 -0.57 -0.80 14.40
C PHE A 64 -0.59 -2.13 13.64
N ILE A 65 -1.57 -2.99 13.93
CA ILE A 65 -1.73 -4.28 13.24
C ILE A 65 -2.04 -4.06 11.75
N ILE A 66 -2.94 -3.13 11.46
CA ILE A 66 -3.32 -2.73 10.10
C ILE A 66 -2.11 -2.14 9.38
N GLN A 67 -1.40 -1.18 9.97
CA GLN A 67 -0.19 -0.59 9.38
C GLN A 67 0.89 -1.64 9.09
N ASN A 68 1.13 -2.58 10.01
CA ASN A 68 2.08 -3.66 9.78
C ASN A 68 1.67 -4.55 8.58
N THR A 69 0.37 -4.84 8.44
CA THR A 69 -0.16 -5.65 7.34
C THR A 69 -0.10 -4.87 6.02
N GLN A 70 -0.56 -3.61 6.01
CA GLN A 70 -0.54 -2.73 4.84
C GLN A 70 0.88 -2.43 4.34
N ASN A 71 1.84 -2.21 5.25
CA ASN A 71 3.24 -2.01 4.88
C ASN A 71 3.82 -3.22 4.14
N ARG A 72 3.42 -4.44 4.55
CA ARG A 72 3.83 -5.67 3.89
C ARG A 72 3.17 -5.83 2.53
N ASP A 73 1.86 -5.61 2.45
CA ASP A 73 1.11 -5.78 1.19
C ASP A 73 1.60 -4.79 0.14
N THR A 74 1.86 -3.54 0.54
CA THR A 74 2.47 -2.51 -0.32
C THR A 74 3.82 -2.96 -0.86
N LYS A 75 4.69 -3.53 -0.01
CA LYS A 75 6.00 -4.05 -0.43
C LYS A 75 5.87 -5.22 -1.41
N SER A 76 4.92 -6.12 -1.18
CA SER A 76 4.67 -7.26 -2.08
C SER A 76 4.16 -6.80 -3.44
N ILE A 77 3.27 -5.82 -3.48
CA ILE A 77 2.74 -5.24 -4.72
C ILE A 77 3.87 -4.58 -5.51
N ARG A 78 4.75 -3.80 -4.86
CA ARG A 78 5.93 -3.20 -5.51
C ARG A 78 6.80 -4.27 -6.17
N LEU A 79 7.19 -5.32 -5.44
CA LEU A 79 8.02 -6.39 -6.00
C LEU A 79 7.37 -7.10 -7.20
N GLN A 80 6.05 -7.31 -7.17
CA GLN A 80 5.35 -7.89 -8.32
C GLN A 80 5.31 -6.95 -9.52
N LEU A 81 5.16 -5.64 -9.31
CA LEU A 81 5.25 -4.64 -10.37
C LEU A 81 6.66 -4.55 -10.93
N ASP A 82 7.69 -4.57 -10.08
CA ASP A 82 9.10 -4.55 -10.49
C ASP A 82 9.43 -5.76 -11.38
N GLU A 83 8.94 -6.95 -11.02
CA GLU A 83 9.08 -8.17 -11.82
C GLU A 83 8.33 -8.10 -13.16
N LEU A 84 7.09 -7.56 -13.16
CA LEU A 84 6.32 -7.36 -14.38
C LEU A 84 6.99 -6.34 -15.31
N ILE A 85 7.57 -5.26 -14.78
CA ILE A 85 8.31 -4.26 -15.57
C ILE A 85 9.58 -4.88 -16.14
N SER A 86 10.33 -5.64 -15.32
CA SER A 86 11.54 -6.36 -15.72
C SER A 86 11.27 -7.35 -16.87
N THR A 87 10.18 -8.11 -16.79
CA THR A 87 9.81 -9.13 -17.79
C THR A 87 9.09 -8.54 -19.01
N ALA A 88 8.39 -7.42 -18.90
CA ALA A 88 7.58 -6.85 -19.98
C ALA A 88 8.38 -6.25 -21.14
N LYS A 89 9.66 -5.92 -20.95
CA LYS A 89 10.66 -5.54 -21.98
C LYS A 89 11.95 -5.22 -21.24
N GLY A 90 13.13 -5.48 -21.84
CA GLY A 90 14.46 -5.17 -21.29
C GLY A 90 14.75 -3.70 -20.97
N ALA A 91 13.91 -3.08 -20.12
CA ALA A 91 13.91 -1.72 -19.60
C ALA A 91 14.21 -1.72 -18.08
N SER A 92 14.57 -2.88 -17.51
CA SER A 92 14.87 -3.04 -16.09
C SER A 92 15.99 -2.12 -15.62
N ASP A 93 17.01 -1.90 -16.46
CA ASP A 93 18.16 -1.06 -16.12
C ASP A 93 17.81 0.43 -16.02
N LEU A 94 16.76 0.87 -16.74
CA LEU A 94 16.34 2.27 -16.74
C LEU A 94 15.35 2.58 -15.61
N TYR A 95 14.48 1.64 -15.23
CA TYR A 95 13.44 1.87 -14.23
C TYR A 95 13.93 1.70 -12.78
N LEU A 96 14.88 0.80 -12.52
CA LEU A 96 15.54 0.67 -11.21
C LEU A 96 16.37 1.91 -10.87
N ASP A 97 17.00 2.52 -11.87
CA ASP A 97 17.83 3.70 -11.70
C ASP A 97 16.97 4.96 -11.47
N LEU A 98 15.79 5.05 -12.11
CA LEU A 98 14.88 6.21 -11.99
C LEU A 98 14.42 6.54 -10.56
N ASP A 99 14.26 5.55 -9.68
CA ASP A 99 13.83 5.74 -8.28
C ASP A 99 14.99 6.18 -7.36
N GLU A 100 16.25 5.91 -7.75
CA GLU A 100 17.46 6.31 -7.03
C GLU A 100 18.19 7.53 -7.65
N MET A 101 17.80 7.93 -8.86
CA MET A 101 18.34 9.08 -9.58
C MET A 101 18.01 10.40 -8.89
N SER A 102 19.01 11.28 -8.82
CA SER A 102 18.80 12.67 -8.42
C SER A 102 18.00 13.45 -9.47
N ASP A 103 17.35 14.55 -9.06
CA ASP A 103 16.58 15.41 -9.97
C ASP A 103 17.40 15.87 -11.20
N ASP A 104 18.70 16.10 -11.02
CA ASP A 104 19.63 16.49 -12.10
C ASP A 104 19.86 15.37 -13.13
N GLU A 105 19.91 14.11 -12.67
CA GLU A 105 20.08 12.94 -13.54
C GLU A 105 18.79 12.67 -14.32
N LEU A 106 17.65 12.83 -13.66
CA LEU A 106 16.33 12.72 -14.28
C LEU A 106 16.13 13.74 -15.41
N GLU A 107 16.57 14.98 -15.20
CA GLU A 107 16.47 16.05 -16.19
C GLU A 107 17.40 15.78 -17.40
N ARG A 108 18.60 15.25 -17.17
CA ARG A 108 19.52 14.83 -18.25
C ARG A 108 18.92 13.71 -19.10
N LEU A 109 18.31 12.71 -18.46
CA LEU A 109 17.66 11.61 -19.16
C LEU A 109 16.48 12.11 -20.01
N ARG A 110 15.65 13.01 -19.46
CA ARG A 110 14.58 13.69 -20.21
C ARG A 110 15.10 14.41 -21.45
N GLN A 111 16.21 15.14 -21.32
CA GLN A 111 16.80 15.84 -22.47
C GLN A 111 17.29 14.89 -23.56
N GLN A 112 17.89 13.76 -23.20
CA GLN A 112 18.32 12.75 -24.17
C GLN A 112 17.14 12.16 -24.95
N PHE A 113 16.05 11.80 -24.27
CA PHE A 113 14.83 11.31 -24.92
C PHE A 113 14.21 12.36 -25.85
N LYS A 114 14.13 13.62 -25.40
CA LYS A 114 13.62 14.73 -26.21
C LYS A 114 14.42 14.89 -27.51
N GLN A 115 15.76 14.88 -27.41
CA GLN A 115 16.63 14.98 -28.58
C GLN A 115 16.47 13.78 -29.53
N ALA A 116 16.35 12.56 -29.00
CA ALA A 116 16.13 11.36 -29.80
C ALA A 116 14.79 11.43 -30.56
N HIS A 117 13.72 11.87 -29.89
CA HIS A 117 12.40 12.02 -30.49
C HIS A 117 12.40 13.08 -31.59
N GLU A 118 13.04 14.22 -31.36
CA GLU A 118 13.20 15.28 -32.37
C GLU A 118 14.01 14.82 -33.59
N ARG A 119 15.03 13.96 -33.39
CA ARG A 119 15.78 13.36 -34.52
C ARG A 119 14.89 12.46 -35.37
N VAL A 120 14.08 11.60 -34.75
CA VAL A 120 13.14 10.71 -35.46
C VAL A 120 12.08 11.51 -36.21
N GLU A 121 11.50 12.52 -35.57
CA GLU A 121 10.54 13.45 -36.18
C GLU A 121 11.11 14.16 -37.41
N ARG A 122 12.33 14.71 -37.31
CA ARG A 122 13.01 15.37 -38.43
C ARG A 122 13.24 14.38 -39.58
N HIS A 123 13.65 13.16 -39.27
CA HIS A 123 13.88 12.13 -40.28
C HIS A 123 12.57 11.70 -40.97
N HIS A 124 11.46 11.61 -40.23
CA HIS A 124 10.13 11.34 -40.80
C HIS A 124 9.63 12.49 -41.69
N LYS A 125 9.82 13.74 -41.27
CA LYS A 125 9.46 14.94 -42.05
C LYS A 125 10.28 15.02 -43.35
N ALA A 126 11.59 14.73 -43.29
CA ALA A 126 12.47 14.70 -44.46
C ALA A 126 12.06 13.61 -45.47
N ARG A 127 11.73 12.39 -45.01
CA ARG A 127 11.24 11.31 -45.89
C ARG A 127 9.90 11.65 -46.56
N LYS A 128 8.97 12.27 -45.84
CA LYS A 128 7.67 12.70 -46.40
C LYS A 128 7.83 13.78 -47.47
N GLN A 129 8.74 14.74 -47.28
CA GLN A 129 9.00 15.79 -48.27
C GLN A 129 9.71 15.27 -49.54
N GLN A 130 10.53 14.23 -49.43
CA GLN A 130 11.13 13.56 -50.59
C GLN A 130 10.10 12.77 -51.40
N GLN A 131 9.13 12.12 -50.76
CA GLN A 131 8.06 11.37 -51.44
C GLN A 131 7.01 12.26 -52.12
N GLN A 132 6.87 13.52 -51.71
CA GLN A 132 5.92 14.47 -52.31
C GLN A 132 6.49 15.24 -53.51
N LYS A 133 7.80 15.09 -53.79
CA LYS A 133 8.51 15.76 -54.90
C LYS A 133 8.89 14.82 -56.05
N SER A 134 8.57 13.53 -55.96
CA SER A 134 8.61 12.54 -57.06
C SER A 134 7.21 12.26 -57.56
#